data_AF-R2NHL9-F1
#
_entry.id   AF-R2NHL9-F1
#
_cell.length_a   1.000
_cell.length_b   1.000
_cell.length_c   1.000
_cell.angle_alpha   90.00
_cell.angle_beta   90.00
_cell.angle_gamma   90.00
#
_symmetry.space_group_name_H-M   'P 1'
#
loop_
_entity.id
_entity.type
_entity.pdbx_description
1 polymer ?
#
loop_
_entity_poly.entity_id
_entity_poly.type
_entity_poly.pdbx_seq_one_letter_code
_entity_poly.pdbx_strand_id
1 'polypeptide(L)' 'MEIIAYVKDYGEKIFIGTFESMENIHDEVEAKMDDLGLSYMITGGQLKRPIYIVQGTNEYKLIWGSNR' A
#
# COMPACT_ATOMS: atom_id res chain seq x y z
N MET A 1 14.14 -0.65 -10.42
CA MET A 1 13.57 -2.01 -10.29
C MET A 1 12.09 -1.79 -10.00
N GLU A 2 11.19 -2.43 -10.74
CA GLU A 2 9.76 -2.20 -10.59
C GLU A 2 9.28 -2.65 -9.20
N ILE A 3 8.53 -1.79 -8.54
CA ILE A 3 7.95 -2.01 -7.21
C ILE A 3 6.45 -2.13 -7.39
N ILE A 4 5.83 -3.18 -6.86
CA ILE A 4 4.38 -3.39 -6.97
C ILE A 4 3.73 -3.19 -5.60
N ALA A 5 2.65 -2.43 -5.52
CA ALA A 5 1.84 -2.32 -4.31
C ALA A 5 0.49 -3.02 -4.46
N TYR A 6 0.06 -3.68 -3.40
CA TYR A 6 -1.27 -4.25 -3.30
C TYR A 6 -1.80 -4.17 -1.85
N VAL A 7 -3.11 -4.07 -1.70
CA VAL A 7 -3.79 -4.19 -0.40
C VAL A 7 -4.37 -5.58 -0.26
N LYS A 8 -4.27 -6.17 0.95
CA LYS A 8 -4.89 -7.46 1.26
C LYS A 8 -6.22 -7.26 1.96
N ASP A 9 -7.31 -7.62 1.30
CA ASP A 9 -8.67 -7.57 1.84
C ASP A 9 -9.29 -8.96 1.85
N TYR A 10 -9.67 -9.47 3.02
CA TYR A 10 -10.26 -10.81 3.22
C TYR A 10 -9.58 -11.99 2.49
N GLY A 11 -8.26 -11.91 2.26
CA GLY A 11 -7.48 -12.95 1.59
C GLY A 11 -7.23 -12.69 0.10
N GLU A 12 -7.92 -11.72 -0.49
CA GLU A 12 -7.69 -11.25 -1.85
C GLU A 12 -6.60 -10.17 -1.89
N LYS A 13 -5.87 -10.12 -3.00
CA LYS A 13 -4.88 -9.08 -3.30
C LYS A 13 -5.49 -8.11 -4.30
N ILE A 14 -5.73 -6.88 -3.87
CA ILE A 14 -6.23 -5.81 -4.75
C ILE A 14 -5.01 -4.99 -5.17
N PHE A 15 -4.74 -4.96 -6.47
CA PHE A 15 -3.61 -4.21 -7.04
C PHE A 15 -3.83 -2.71 -6.88
N ILE A 16 -2.81 -2.00 -6.39
CA ILE A 16 -2.82 -0.55 -6.23
C ILE A 16 -2.05 0.10 -7.40
N GLY A 17 -0.84 -0.39 -7.69
CA GLY A 17 -0.01 0.22 -8.71
C GLY A 17 1.43 -0.31 -8.75
N THR A 18 2.17 0.22 -9.72
CA THR A 18 3.62 0.05 -9.86
C THR A 18 4.32 1.37 -9.59
N PHE A 19 5.48 1.31 -8.93
CA PHE A 19 6.25 2.45 -8.45
C PHE A 19 7.72 2.29 -8.82
N GLU A 20 8.43 3.40 -8.93
CA GLU A 20 9.83 3.42 -9.37
C GLU A 20 10.83 3.43 -8.21
N SER A 21 10.42 3.91 -7.03
CA SER A 21 11.29 4.13 -5.88
C SER A 21 10.63 3.76 -4.55
N MET A 22 11.46 3.37 -3.57
CA MET A 22 11.05 3.17 -2.17
C MET A 22 11.10 4.46 -1.36
N GLU A 23 11.73 5.54 -1.87
CA GLU A 23 12.01 6.78 -1.13
C GLU A 23 10.73 7.47 -0.64
N ASN A 24 9.73 7.60 -1.53
CA ASN A 24 8.44 8.25 -1.24
C ASN A 24 7.26 7.27 -1.35
N ILE A 25 7.52 5.97 -1.19
CA ILE A 25 6.54 4.92 -1.49
C ILE A 25 5.24 5.06 -0.66
N HIS A 26 5.33 5.59 0.56
CA HIS A 26 4.15 5.84 1.38
C HIS A 26 3.23 6.89 0.76
N ASP A 27 3.78 8.03 0.37
CA ASP A 27 3.01 9.14 -0.20
C ASP A 27 2.48 8.77 -1.59
N GLU A 28 3.28 8.07 -2.40
CA GLU A 28 2.87 7.63 -3.74
C GLU A 28 1.76 6.56 -3.68
N VAL A 29 1.85 5.59 -2.77
CA VAL A 29 0.81 4.57 -2.56
C VAL A 29 -0.46 5.21 -2.01
N GLU A 30 -0.35 6.15 -1.08
CA GLU A 30 -1.49 6.87 -0.51
C GLU A 30 -2.22 7.69 -1.59
N ALA A 31 -1.49 8.47 -2.40
CA ALA A 31 -2.06 9.19 -3.54
C ALA A 31 -2.74 8.24 -4.53
N LYS A 32 -2.10 7.09 -4.84
CA LYS A 32 -2.68 6.11 -5.76
C LYS A 32 -3.94 5.45 -5.21
N MET A 33 -4.00 5.21 -3.91
CA MET A 33 -5.20 4.70 -3.26
C MET A 33 -6.32 5.74 -3.26
N ASP A 34 -6.01 7.02 -3.16
CA ASP A 34 -7.00 8.09 -3.30
C ASP A 34 -7.57 8.16 -4.72
N ASP A 35 -6.72 8.10 -5.74
CA ASP A 35 -7.13 8.02 -7.14
C ASP A 35 -8.05 6.82 -7.42
N LEU A 36 -7.84 5.70 -6.72
CA LEU A 36 -8.64 4.48 -6.84
C LEU A 36 -9.89 4.48 -5.96
N GLY A 37 -10.11 5.51 -5.13
CA GLY A 37 -11.18 5.56 -4.14
C GLY A 37 -11.04 4.52 -3.01
N LEU A 38 -9.81 4.03 -2.76
CA LEU A 38 -9.47 3.03 -1.76
C LEU A 38 -8.95 3.63 -0.44
N SER A 39 -8.88 4.97 -0.32
CA SER A 39 -8.40 5.68 0.89
C SER A 39 -9.08 5.23 2.19
N TYR A 40 -10.34 4.79 2.12
CA TYR A 40 -11.09 4.27 3.26
C TYR A 40 -10.48 2.98 3.84
N MET A 41 -9.70 2.22 3.06
CA MET A 41 -9.02 1.00 3.53
C MET A 41 -7.84 1.29 4.46
N ILE A 42 -7.25 2.50 4.37
CA ILE A 42 -6.16 2.97 5.24
C ILE A 42 -6.72 3.73 6.45
N THR A 43 -7.76 4.54 6.22
CA THR A 43 -8.28 5.53 7.19
C THR A 43 -9.51 5.05 7.98
N GLY A 44 -10.22 4.03 7.48
CA GLY A 44 -11.47 3.53 8.04
C GLY A 44 -11.31 2.64 9.28
N GLY A 45 -11.02 3.23 10.43
CA GLY A 45 -11.27 2.62 11.75
C GLY A 45 -10.65 1.23 12.00
N GLN A 46 -11.37 0.35 12.72
CA GLN A 46 -10.89 -0.94 13.30
C GLN A 46 -10.29 -1.95 12.30
N LEU A 47 -10.33 -1.69 10.99
CA LEU A 47 -9.92 -2.61 9.95
C LEU A 47 -8.92 -1.98 8.98
N LYS A 48 -7.90 -1.28 9.48
CA LYS A 48 -6.74 -0.87 8.66
C LYS A 48 -6.21 -2.07 7.88
N ARG A 49 -6.37 -2.05 6.56
CA ARG A 49 -5.94 -3.16 5.71
C ARG A 49 -4.42 -3.12 5.53
N PRO A 50 -3.73 -4.25 5.68
CA PRO A 50 -2.31 -4.30 5.44
C PRO A 50 -2.05 -4.09 3.95
N ILE A 51 -1.18 -3.13 3.64
CA ILE A 51 -0.69 -2.88 2.29
C ILE A 51 0.70 -3.47 2.20
N TYR A 52 1.00 -4.07 1.06
CA TYR A 52 2.23 -4.77 0.80
C TYR A 52 2.90 -4.21 -0.45
N ILE A 53 4.22 -4.19 -0.40
CA ILE A 53 5.11 -3.82 -1.48
C ILE A 53 5.92 -5.04 -1.88
N VAL A 54 5.98 -5.33 -3.17
CA VAL A 54 6.81 -6.39 -3.74
C VAL A 54 7.92 -5.75 -4.56
N GLN A 55 9.17 -6.11 -4.27
CA GLN A 55 10.35 -5.70 -5.04
C GLN A 55 11.21 -6.94 -5.30
N GLY A 56 11.22 -7.41 -6.56
CA GLY A 56 11.85 -8.68 -6.91
C GLY A 56 11.18 -9.85 -6.19
N THR A 57 11.97 -10.62 -5.42
CA THR A 57 11.47 -11.74 -4.60
C THR A 57 11.06 -11.34 -3.19
N ASN A 58 11.23 -10.07 -2.81
CA ASN A 58 10.97 -9.59 -1.46
C ASN A 58 9.59 -8.96 -1.36
N GLU A 59 8.89 -9.23 -0.27
CA GLU A 59 7.59 -8.63 0.06
C GLU A 59 7.68 -7.93 1.42
N TYR A 60 7.26 -6.67 1.46
CA TYR A 60 7.34 -5.79 2.62
C TYR A 60 5.94 -5.31 2.98
N LYS A 61 5.59 -5.33 4.26
CA LYS A 61 4.36 -4.71 4.74
C LYS A 61 4.61 -3.23 5.00
N LEU A 62 3.83 -2.35 4.36
CA LEU A 62 3.84 -0.92 4.68
C LEU A 62 3.11 -0.68 6.00
N ILE A 63 3.76 0.09 6.88
CA ILE A 63 3.24 0.44 8.20
C ILE A 63 3.07 1.97 8.24
N TRP A 64 1.83 2.44 8.26
CA TRP A 64 1.54 3.85 8.56
C TRP A 64 1.60 4.05 10.06
N GLY A 65 2.37 5.06 10.47
CA GLY A 65 2.92 5.17 11.81
C GLY A 65 1.92 5.11 12.97
N SER A 66 2.44 4.65 14.10
CA SER A 66 2.07 5.17 15.42
C SER A 66 3.10 6.18 15.96
N ASN A 67 4.03 6.68 15.14
CA ASN A 67 4.97 7.75 15.52
C ASN A 67 5.17 8.72 14.36
N ARG A 68 4.35 9.77 14.34
CA ARG A 68 4.61 11.00 13.57
C ARG A 68 4.70 12.14 14.57
#